data_AF-A0A831JXS0-F1
#
_entry.id   AF-A0A831JXS0-F1
#
_cell.length_a   1.000
_cell.length_b   1.000
_cell.length_c   1.000
_cell.angle_alpha   90.00
_cell.angle_beta   90.00
_cell.angle_gamma   90.00
#
_symmetry.space_group_name_H-M   'P 1'
#
loop_
_entity.id
_entity.type
_entity.pdbx_description
1 polymer ?
#
loop_
_entity_poly.entity_id
_entity_poly.type
_entity_poly.pdbx_seq_one_letter_code
_entity_poly.pdbx_strand_id
1 'polypeptide(L)' 'MKNTKNNNVVWHHATVTRERREAQNGHNSVILWFTGLSGAGKSTLAHAVEEELHSMGCKTFVFD' A
#
# COMPACT_ATOMS: atom_id res chain seq x y z
N MET A 1 40.99 -1.07 -3.70
CA MET A 1 39.94 -0.17 -3.15
C MET A 1 39.06 -0.98 -2.21
N LYS A 2 39.11 -0.75 -0.89
CA LYS A 2 38.26 -1.45 0.08
C LYS A 2 36.86 -0.84 0.03
N ASN A 3 35.86 -1.66 -0.27
CA ASN A 3 34.45 -1.28 -0.27
C ASN A 3 33.94 -1.34 1.18
N THR A 4 33.90 -0.19 1.85
CA THR A 4 33.44 -0.07 3.24
C THR A 4 31.92 -0.27 3.28
N LYS A 5 31.45 -1.52 3.38
CA LYS A 5 30.07 -1.80 3.75
C LYS A 5 29.85 -1.24 5.15
N ASN A 6 28.99 -0.23 5.26
CA ASN A 6 28.53 0.29 6.54
C ASN A 6 27.79 -0.83 7.29
N ASN A 7 28.48 -1.49 8.23
CA ASN A 7 27.95 -2.58 9.07
C ASN A 7 26.98 -2.10 10.16
N ASN A 8 26.60 -0.82 10.16
CA ASN A 8 25.76 -0.21 11.20
C ASN A 8 24.27 -0.12 10.81
N VAL A 9 23.86 -0.76 9.72
CA VAL A 9 22.45 -0.83 9.32
C VAL A 9 21.95 -2.24 9.60
N VAL A 10 21.11 -2.36 10.63
CA VAL A 10 20.44 -3.61 10.98
C VAL A 10 18.98 -3.48 10.57
N TRP A 11 18.46 -4.48 9.87
CA TRP A 11 17.04 -4.56 9.55
C TRP A 11 16.25 -4.87 10.82
N HIS A 12 15.34 -3.97 11.20
CA HIS A 12 14.41 -4.22 12.28
C HIS A 12 13.14 -4.86 11.72
N HIS A 13 12.83 -6.06 12.20
CA HIS A 13 11.58 -6.73 11.87
C HIS A 13 10.42 -6.12 12.66
N ALA A 14 9.35 -5.75 11.97
CA ALA A 14 8.14 -5.28 12.62
C ALA A 14 7.48 -6.43 13.40
N THR A 15 7.05 -6.16 14.64
CA THR A 15 6.29 -7.13 15.45
C THR A 15 4.95 -7.50 14.78
N VAL A 16 4.33 -6.53 14.09
CA VAL A 16 3.13 -6.75 13.27
C VAL A 16 3.56 -6.85 11.82
N THR A 17 3.72 -8.09 11.35
CA THR A 17 4.16 -8.38 9.98
C THR A 17 3.03 -8.18 8.97
N ARG A 18 3.39 -8.20 7.69
CA ARG A 18 2.43 -8.15 6.58
C ARG A 18 1.45 -9.32 6.64
N GLU A 19 1.96 -10.53 6.85
CA GLU A 19 1.17 -11.77 6.88
C GLU A 19 0.15 -11.73 8.01
N ARG A 20 0.52 -11.18 9.18
CA ARG A 20 -0.41 -10.99 10.30
C ARG A 20 -1.55 -10.04 9.94
N ARG A 21 -1.27 -8.95 9.20
CA ARG A 21 -2.30 -8.00 8.76
C ARG A 21 -3.19 -8.59 7.68
N GLU A 22 -2.62 -9.28 6.70
CA GLU A 22 -3.37 -9.93 5.62
C GLU A 22 -4.27 -11.04 6.17
N ALA A 23 -3.78 -11.85 7.12
CA ALA A 23 -4.59 -12.84 7.83
C ALA A 23 -5.74 -12.20 8.63
N GLN A 24 -5.49 -11.07 9.29
CA GLN A 24 -6.52 -10.32 10.01
C GLN A 24 -7.57 -9.70 9.07
N ASN A 25 -7.16 -9.26 7.88
CA ASN A 25 -8.05 -8.61 6.92
C ASN A 25 -8.77 -9.60 6.00
N GLY A 26 -8.30 -10.85 5.90
CA GLY A 26 -8.84 -11.85 4.97
C GLY A 26 -8.48 -11.59 3.50
N HIS A 27 -7.56 -10.66 3.22
CA HIS A 27 -7.12 -10.33 1.87
C HIS A 27 -5.69 -9.80 1.86
N ASN A 28 -5.04 -9.90 0.68
CA ASN A 28 -3.71 -9.34 0.47
C ASN A 28 -3.75 -7.81 0.41
N SER A 29 -2.64 -7.17 0.78
CA SER A 29 -2.45 -5.72 0.65
C SER A 29 -1.85 -5.36 -0.71
N VAL A 30 -2.41 -4.35 -1.37
CA VAL A 30 -1.94 -3.83 -2.67
C VAL A 30 -1.96 -2.30 -2.67
N ILE A 31 -1.16 -1.70 -3.56
CA ILE A 31 -1.18 -0.27 -3.84
C ILE A 31 -1.62 -0.09 -5.29
N LEU A 32 -2.69 0.68 -5.49
CA LEU A 32 -3.13 1.11 -6.82
C LEU A 32 -2.65 2.54 -7.02
N TRP A 33 -1.75 2.74 -7.98
CA TRP A 33 -1.13 4.05 -8.25
C TRP A 33 -1.68 4.62 -9.56
N PHE A 34 -2.66 5.52 -9.45
CA PHE A 34 -3.24 6.20 -10.61
C PHE A 34 -2.35 7.37 -11.06
N THR A 35 -1.95 7.38 -12.34
CA THR A 35 -1.21 8.48 -12.96
C THR A 35 -1.93 9.01 -14.18
N GLY A 36 -1.61 10.25 -14.57
CA GLY A 36 -2.26 10.92 -15.68
C GLY A 36 -2.33 12.43 -15.50
N LEU A 37 -2.62 13.13 -16.59
CA LEU A 37 -2.75 14.58 -16.65
C LEU A 37 -3.81 15.11 -15.66
N SER A 38 -3.74 16.40 -15.33
CA SER A 38 -4.82 17.06 -14.60
C SER A 38 -6.13 16.94 -15.38
N GLY A 39 -7.24 16.65 -14.69
CA GLY A 39 -8.54 16.41 -15.32
C GLY A 39 -8.73 15.04 -15.98
N ALA A 40 -7.73 14.15 -15.99
CA ALA A 40 -7.86 12.80 -16.55
C ALA A 40 -8.76 11.84 -15.72
N GLY A 41 -9.36 12.31 -14.62
CA GLY A 41 -10.29 11.53 -13.80
C GLY A 41 -9.64 10.61 -12.75
N LYS A 42 -8.36 10.82 -12.38
CA LYS A 42 -7.64 9.99 -11.39
C LYS A 42 -8.37 9.89 -10.05
N SER A 43 -8.67 11.04 -9.44
CA SER A 43 -9.37 11.11 -8.14
C SER A 43 -10.78 10.52 -8.24
N THR A 44 -11.49 10.80 -9.33
CA THR A 44 -12.82 10.22 -9.60
C THR A 44 -12.77 8.69 -9.62
N LEU A 45 -11.80 8.10 -10.33
CA LEU A 45 -11.63 6.66 -10.38
C LEU A 45 -11.16 6.08 -9.04
N ALA A 46 -10.24 6.75 -8.35
CA ALA A 46 -9.73 6.30 -7.05
C ALA A 46 -10.84 6.16 -6.01
N HIS A 47 -11.73 7.16 -5.89
CA HIS A 47 -12.86 7.11 -4.98
C HIS A 47 -13.92 6.08 -5.38
N ALA A 48 -14.19 5.91 -6.68
CA ALA A 48 -15.12 4.88 -7.14
C ALA A 48 -14.61 3.46 -6.81
N VAL A 49 -13.30 3.22 -6.98
CA VAL A 49 -12.67 1.95 -6.60
C VAL A 49 -12.68 1.75 -5.08
N GLU A 50 -12.43 2.80 -4.30
CA GLU A 50 -12.52 2.77 -2.84
C GLU A 50 -13.92 2.40 -2.35
N GLU A 51 -14.96 3.02 -2.92
CA GLU A 51 -16.37 2.76 -2.59
C GLU A 51 -16.74 1.29 -2.86
N GLU A 52 -16.37 0.76 -4.03
CA GLU A 52 -16.65 -0.63 -4.40
C GLU A 52 -15.93 -1.61 -3.47
N LEU A 53 -14.63 -1.41 -3.22
CA LEU A 53 -13.87 -2.26 -2.31
C LEU A 53 -14.38 -2.19 -0.87
N HIS A 54 -14.79 -1.00 -0.42
CA HIS A 54 -15.39 -0.84 0.90
C HIS A 54 -16.71 -1.59 1.01
N SER A 55 -17.55 -1.57 -0.04
CA SER A 55 -18.80 -2.34 -0.10
C SER A 55 -18.57 -3.86 -0.01
N MET A 56 -17.42 -4.34 -0.51
CA MET A 56 -16.99 -5.73 -0.39
C MET A 56 -16.37 -6.07 0.98
N GLY A 57 -16.31 -5.10 1.90
CA GLY A 57 -15.72 -5.28 3.24
C GLY A 57 -14.20 -5.19 3.27
N CYS A 58 -13.55 -4.77 2.19
CA CYS A 58 -12.10 -4.55 2.18
C CYS A 58 -11.73 -3.27 2.95
N LYS A 59 -10.58 -3.29 3.62
CA LYS A 59 -10.02 -2.07 4.23
C LYS A 59 -9.25 -1.30 3.17
N THR A 60 -9.75 -0.12 2.83
CA THR A 60 -9.21 0.75 1.78
C THR A 60 -9.01 2.18 2.28
N PHE A 61 -8.16 2.91 1.57
CA PHE A 61 -7.93 4.34 1.78
C PHE A 61 -7.36 4.96 0.51
N VAL A 62 -7.87 6.13 0.11
CA VAL A 62 -7.34 6.94 -0.99
C VAL A 62 -6.35 7.98 -0.47
N PHE A 63 -5.20 8.08 -1.16
CA PHE A 63 -4.24 9.17 -1.00
C PHE A 63 -4.32 10.08 -2.23
N ASP A 64 -4.84 11.30 -2.07
CA ASP A 64 -4.93 12.34 -3.11
C ASP A 64 -4.29 13.66 -2.63
#